data_AF-A0AA91T3Q7-F1
#
_entry.id   AF-A0AA91T3Q7-F1
#
_cell.length_a   1.000
_cell.length_b   1.000
_cell.length_c   1.000
_cell.angle_alpha   90.00
_cell.angle_beta   90.00
_cell.angle_gamma   90.00
#
_symmetry.space_group_name_H-M   'P 1'
#
loop_
_entity.id
_entity.type
_entity.pdbx_description
1 polymer ?
#
loop_
_entity_poly.entity_id
_entity_poly.type
_entity_poly.pdbx_seq_one_letter_code
_entity_poly.pdbx_strand_id
1 'polypeptide(L)'
;MSCEHHHHHGSNGDDHVPPIPTSQAQSLHSKINLAQVTALNLENPRDDLPKLFKSPQHRYEVKPVIKSDADEQLILHVPFLNGSVKLHSVILRTSAHHCPKTIQIWKNSPQIDFDNVSDFKPHFTVQHPQIGVAFDEDDNDMPQVVESDADFVEHHMPRHIFSGVQHLTLFVKDVYDDEDQCRLHSVELRGEFTELSKDPVITIYESAANPADHKVVETPNYQMGTN
;
A
#
# COMPACT_ATOMS: atom_id res chain seq x y z
N MET A 1 37.01 -27.36 -49.70
CA MET A 1 36.55 -25.95 -49.66
C MET A 1 35.18 -25.98 -49.00
N SER A 2 35.16 -25.97 -47.68
CA SER A 2 33.95 -26.11 -46.86
C SER A 2 33.74 -24.77 -46.17
N CYS A 3 32.63 -24.10 -46.46
CA CYS A 3 32.26 -22.86 -45.81
C CYS A 3 31.27 -23.19 -44.68
N GLU A 4 31.70 -22.99 -43.45
CA GLU A 4 30.88 -23.00 -42.25
C GLU A 4 30.03 -21.73 -42.20
N HIS A 5 28.73 -21.87 -41.90
CA HIS A 5 27.88 -20.76 -41.49
C HIS A 5 27.18 -21.14 -40.18
N HIS A 6 27.80 -20.73 -39.07
CA HIS A 6 27.15 -20.67 -37.77
C HIS A 6 26.22 -19.46 -37.74
N HIS A 7 24.90 -19.69 -37.67
CA HIS A 7 23.96 -18.68 -37.22
C HIS A 7 23.47 -19.04 -35.82
N HIS A 8 24.08 -18.36 -34.85
CA HIS A 8 23.62 -18.28 -33.47
C HIS A 8 22.52 -17.22 -33.42
N HIS A 9 21.26 -17.64 -33.28
CA HIS A 9 20.19 -16.73 -32.90
C HIS A 9 19.84 -17.00 -31.42
N GLY A 10 20.42 -16.16 -30.56
CA GLY A 10 19.90 -15.94 -29.22
C GLY A 10 18.54 -15.26 -29.34
N SER A 11 17.49 -16.01 -28.98
CA SER A 11 16.19 -15.42 -28.71
C SER A 11 16.11 -15.20 -27.22
N ASN A 12 16.32 -13.95 -26.79
CA ASN A 12 15.87 -13.49 -25.48
C ASN A 12 14.34 -13.61 -25.46
N GLY A 13 13.85 -14.76 -25.01
CA GLY A 13 12.48 -14.90 -24.58
C GLY A 13 12.33 -14.15 -23.27
N ASP A 14 11.85 -12.92 -23.33
CA ASP A 14 11.22 -12.29 -22.18
C ASP A 14 10.07 -13.23 -21.76
N ASP A 15 10.32 -13.94 -20.67
CA ASP A 15 9.40 -14.88 -20.04
C ASP A 15 8.29 -14.06 -19.38
N HIS A 16 7.39 -13.51 -20.19
CA HIS A 16 6.22 -12.78 -19.74
C HIS A 16 5.20 -13.76 -19.17
N VAL A 17 5.51 -14.29 -17.98
CA VAL A 17 4.52 -14.99 -17.17
C VAL A 17 3.40 -13.98 -16.88
N PRO A 18 2.18 -14.20 -17.38
CA PRO A 18 1.08 -13.28 -17.12
C PRO A 18 0.86 -13.17 -15.61
N PRO A 19 0.56 -11.97 -15.10
CA PRO A 19 0.32 -11.78 -13.68
C PRO A 19 -0.82 -12.69 -13.22
N ILE A 20 -0.66 -13.26 -12.02
CA ILE A 20 -1.67 -14.15 -11.44
C ILE A 20 -2.95 -13.32 -11.25
N PRO A 21 -4.09 -13.73 -11.86
CA PRO A 21 -5.33 -12.98 -11.78
C PRO A 21 -5.80 -12.85 -10.33
N THR A 22 -6.57 -11.80 -10.06
CA THR A 22 -7.26 -11.62 -8.78
C THR A 22 -8.76 -11.79 -8.93
N SER A 23 -9.47 -11.91 -7.82
CA SER A 23 -10.94 -11.99 -7.82
C SER A 23 -11.55 -11.10 -6.74
N GLN A 24 -12.84 -10.77 -6.90
CA GLN A 24 -13.57 -9.96 -5.91
C GLN A 24 -13.60 -10.59 -4.50
N ALA A 25 -13.48 -11.92 -4.39
CA ALA A 25 -13.40 -12.62 -3.11
C ALA A 25 -12.15 -12.25 -2.29
N GLN A 26 -11.13 -11.69 -2.95
CA GLN A 26 -9.90 -11.19 -2.33
C GLN A 26 -9.99 -9.71 -1.94
N SER A 27 -11.18 -9.10 -1.96
CA SER A 27 -11.37 -7.71 -1.57
C SER A 27 -10.93 -7.47 -0.12
N LEU A 28 -10.11 -6.43 0.08
CA LEU A 28 -9.62 -6.00 1.37
C LEU A 28 -10.47 -4.89 1.99
N HIS A 29 -11.60 -4.50 1.39
CA HIS A 29 -12.44 -3.39 1.85
C HIS A 29 -12.76 -3.47 3.35
N SER A 30 -13.19 -4.64 3.84
CA SER A 30 -13.51 -4.85 5.27
C SER A 30 -12.28 -4.91 6.19
N LYS A 31 -11.08 -4.88 5.62
CA LYS A 31 -9.80 -4.96 6.33
C LYS A 31 -9.06 -3.63 6.37
N ILE A 32 -9.56 -2.61 5.66
CA ILE A 32 -9.03 -1.24 5.73
C ILE A 32 -9.61 -0.57 6.98
N ASN A 33 -8.77 0.13 7.74
CA ASN A 33 -9.22 0.95 8.85
C ASN A 33 -9.70 2.31 8.32
N LEU A 34 -10.91 2.31 7.76
CA LEU A 34 -11.51 3.49 7.09
C LEU A 34 -11.56 4.74 7.97
N ALA A 35 -11.69 4.58 9.30
CA ALA A 35 -11.72 5.69 10.25
C ALA A 35 -10.36 6.39 10.41
N GLN A 36 -9.27 5.75 10.00
CA GLN A 36 -7.91 6.28 10.11
C GLN A 36 -7.24 6.52 8.75
N VAL A 37 -8.00 6.40 7.65
CA VAL A 37 -7.50 6.80 6.33
C VAL A 37 -7.30 8.31 6.32
N THR A 38 -6.14 8.75 5.83
CA THR A 38 -5.83 10.18 5.68
C THR A 38 -5.34 10.47 4.27
N ALA A 39 -5.45 11.73 3.87
CA ALA A 39 -4.94 12.22 2.60
C ALA A 39 -4.28 13.58 2.79
N LEU A 40 -3.26 13.86 1.98
CA LEU A 40 -2.61 15.17 1.88
C LEU A 40 -2.94 15.77 0.51
N ASN A 41 -3.16 17.09 0.46
CA ASN A 41 -3.69 17.82 -0.69
C ASN A 41 -5.10 17.37 -1.12
N LEU A 42 -6.02 17.20 -0.15
CA LEU A 42 -7.41 16.80 -0.41
C LEU A 42 -8.34 18.03 -0.40
N GLU A 43 -9.05 18.26 -1.50
CA GLU A 43 -10.05 19.35 -1.60
C GLU A 43 -11.33 19.00 -0.80
N ASN A 44 -11.75 17.72 -0.88
CA ASN A 44 -12.99 17.26 -0.25
C ASN A 44 -12.95 17.33 1.29
N PRO A 45 -14.11 17.42 1.94
CA PRO A 45 -14.22 17.16 3.37
C PRO A 45 -13.65 15.79 3.75
N ARG A 46 -12.98 15.70 4.89
CA ARG A 46 -12.35 14.44 5.35
C ARG A 46 -13.33 13.26 5.46
N ASP A 47 -14.60 13.53 5.73
CA ASP A 47 -15.66 12.52 5.84
C ASP A 47 -16.01 11.86 4.50
N ASP A 48 -15.59 12.44 3.38
CA ASP A 48 -15.75 11.84 2.05
C ASP A 48 -14.64 10.86 1.71
N LEU A 49 -13.46 10.97 2.33
CA LEU A 49 -12.30 10.14 2.02
C LEU A 49 -12.55 8.63 2.21
N PRO A 50 -13.22 8.16 3.28
CA PRO A 50 -13.59 6.75 3.40
C PRO A 50 -14.45 6.24 2.25
N LYS A 51 -15.26 7.11 1.61
CA LYS A 51 -16.14 6.75 0.50
C LYS A 51 -15.38 6.45 -0.79
N LEU A 52 -14.09 6.78 -0.87
CA LEU A 52 -13.20 6.36 -1.96
C LEU A 52 -13.03 4.84 -1.99
N PHE A 53 -13.09 4.18 -0.83
CA PHE A 53 -12.96 2.75 -0.69
C PHE A 53 -14.35 2.12 -0.69
N LYS A 54 -14.86 1.79 -1.88
CA LYS A 54 -16.21 1.25 -2.07
C LYS A 54 -16.28 -0.23 -1.72
N SER A 55 -17.42 -0.67 -1.17
CA SER A 55 -17.70 -2.10 -1.06
C SER A 55 -18.00 -2.70 -2.45
N PRO A 56 -17.91 -4.03 -2.62
CA PRO A 56 -18.19 -4.67 -3.91
C PRO A 56 -19.56 -4.32 -4.51
N GLN A 57 -20.58 -4.12 -3.67
CA GLN A 57 -21.94 -3.77 -4.10
C GLN A 57 -22.04 -2.33 -4.62
N HIS A 58 -21.20 -1.43 -4.11
CA HIS A 58 -21.20 0.00 -4.42
C HIS A 58 -20.04 0.40 -5.35
N ARG A 59 -19.36 -0.57 -5.97
CA ARG A 59 -18.16 -0.33 -6.80
C ARG A 59 -18.43 0.60 -8.00
N TYR A 60 -19.66 0.61 -8.51
CA TYR A 60 -20.05 1.41 -9.67
C TYR A 60 -20.48 2.84 -9.31
N GLU A 61 -20.55 3.19 -8.03
CA GLU A 61 -20.78 4.56 -7.61
C GLU A 61 -19.58 5.43 -7.99
N VAL A 62 -19.85 6.53 -8.66
CA VAL A 62 -18.83 7.50 -9.14
C VAL A 62 -18.80 8.77 -8.29
N LYS A 63 -19.65 8.87 -7.25
CA LYS A 63 -19.69 9.99 -6.31
C LYS A 63 -19.41 9.51 -4.86
N PRO A 64 -18.79 10.34 -4.00
CA PRO A 64 -18.17 11.63 -4.33
C PRO A 64 -16.91 11.44 -5.18
N VAL A 65 -16.54 12.49 -5.93
CA VAL A 65 -15.26 12.53 -6.66
C VAL A 65 -14.22 13.11 -5.74
N ILE A 66 -13.16 12.36 -5.47
CA ILE A 66 -12.03 12.81 -4.64
C ILE A 66 -11.08 13.61 -5.52
N LYS A 67 -10.83 14.87 -5.14
CA LYS A 67 -10.03 15.83 -5.89
C LYS A 67 -8.82 16.31 -5.09
N SER A 68 -7.74 16.61 -5.78
CA SER A 68 -6.62 17.36 -5.20
C SER A 68 -6.94 18.86 -5.14
N ASP A 69 -6.43 19.56 -4.11
CA ASP A 69 -6.81 20.95 -3.80
C ASP A 69 -5.99 21.99 -4.56
N ALA A 70 -4.66 21.92 -4.45
CA ALA A 70 -3.76 22.96 -4.94
C ALA A 70 -3.05 22.64 -6.26
N ASP A 71 -2.72 21.36 -6.48
CA ASP A 71 -1.98 20.86 -7.64
C ASP A 71 -2.40 19.41 -7.94
N GLU A 72 -1.81 18.78 -8.95
CA GLU A 72 -2.19 17.42 -9.37
C GLU A 72 -1.75 16.31 -8.40
N GLN A 73 -0.98 16.64 -7.38
CA GLN A 73 -0.39 15.65 -6.48
C GLN A 73 -1.34 15.28 -5.36
N LEU A 74 -1.41 14.00 -5.02
CA LEU A 74 -2.28 13.51 -3.94
C LEU A 74 -1.60 12.36 -3.21
N ILE A 75 -1.51 12.44 -1.88
CA ILE A 75 -1.00 11.34 -1.05
C ILE A 75 -2.18 10.72 -0.30
N LEU A 76 -2.33 9.40 -0.39
CA LEU A 76 -3.29 8.61 0.37
C LEU A 76 -2.55 7.68 1.35
N HIS A 77 -2.92 7.76 2.62
CA HIS A 77 -2.45 6.86 3.67
C HIS A 77 -3.56 5.91 4.07
N VAL A 78 -3.32 4.61 3.85
CA VAL A 78 -4.33 3.56 4.02
C VAL A 78 -3.85 2.56 5.07
N PRO A 79 -4.20 2.76 6.35
CA PRO A 79 -3.97 1.76 7.39
C PRO A 79 -4.92 0.57 7.22
N PHE A 80 -4.42 -0.64 7.53
CA PHE A 80 -5.26 -1.82 7.68
C PHE A 80 -5.65 -2.02 9.15
N LEU A 81 -6.67 -2.84 9.39
CA LEU A 81 -7.02 -3.34 10.73
C LEU A 81 -5.87 -4.17 11.32
N ASN A 82 -6.01 -4.61 12.57
CA ASN A 82 -4.98 -5.35 13.32
C ASN A 82 -4.58 -6.69 12.64
N GLY A 83 -3.71 -6.61 11.66
CA GLY A 83 -3.33 -7.71 10.79
C GLY A 83 -2.26 -7.31 9.80
N SER A 84 -1.80 -8.31 9.05
CA SER A 84 -0.83 -8.20 7.97
C SER A 84 -1.51 -8.53 6.65
N VAL A 85 -1.32 -7.66 5.66
CA VAL A 85 -1.81 -7.85 4.29
C VAL A 85 -0.69 -8.30 3.37
N LYS A 86 -1.01 -9.25 2.51
CA LYS A 86 -0.26 -9.53 1.27
C LYS A 86 -1.05 -8.95 0.11
N LEU A 87 -0.60 -7.81 -0.41
CA LEU A 87 -1.30 -7.08 -1.46
C LEU A 87 -1.06 -7.75 -2.82
N HIS A 88 -2.14 -8.01 -3.54
CA HIS A 88 -2.12 -8.62 -4.86
C HIS A 88 -2.36 -7.61 -5.98
N SER A 89 -3.29 -6.69 -5.78
CA SER A 89 -3.56 -5.63 -6.76
C SER A 89 -4.18 -4.38 -6.13
N VAL A 90 -3.99 -3.26 -6.83
CA VAL A 90 -4.65 -1.98 -6.59
C VAL A 90 -5.48 -1.69 -7.84
N ILE A 91 -6.79 -1.58 -7.69
CA ILE A 91 -7.71 -1.24 -8.78
C ILE A 91 -8.17 0.19 -8.57
N LEU A 92 -8.05 1.00 -9.61
CA LEU A 92 -8.41 2.42 -9.57
C LEU A 92 -9.53 2.68 -10.59
N ARG A 93 -10.49 3.51 -10.19
CA ARG A 93 -11.42 4.16 -11.10
C ARG A 93 -11.21 5.66 -10.98
N THR A 94 -10.77 6.29 -12.07
CA THR A 94 -10.32 7.68 -12.09
C THR A 94 -11.14 8.51 -13.07
N SER A 95 -10.95 9.83 -13.07
CA SER A 95 -11.43 10.68 -14.17
C SER A 95 -10.72 10.35 -15.47
N ALA A 96 -11.38 10.53 -16.61
CA ALA A 96 -10.73 10.50 -17.92
C ALA A 96 -9.98 11.81 -18.23
N HIS A 97 -10.45 12.94 -17.69
CA HIS A 97 -9.89 14.27 -17.92
C HIS A 97 -8.76 14.58 -16.94
N HIS A 98 -8.98 14.33 -15.65
CA HIS A 98 -8.02 14.57 -14.56
C HIS A 98 -7.36 13.27 -14.10
N CYS A 99 -6.87 12.50 -15.07
CA CYS A 99 -6.42 11.12 -14.89
C CYS A 99 -5.00 11.06 -14.30
N PRO A 100 -4.75 10.34 -13.18
CA PRO A 100 -3.41 10.14 -12.66
C PRO A 100 -2.56 9.32 -13.64
N LYS A 101 -1.30 9.68 -13.79
CA LYS A 101 -0.36 9.05 -14.72
C LYS A 101 0.66 8.21 -13.97
N THR A 102 1.42 8.82 -13.06
CA THR A 102 2.42 8.11 -12.25
C THR A 102 1.96 7.96 -10.83
N ILE A 103 1.87 6.72 -10.35
CA ILE A 103 1.52 6.42 -8.96
C ILE A 103 2.66 5.67 -8.29
N GLN A 104 3.20 6.23 -7.23
CA GLN A 104 4.25 5.65 -6.42
C GLN A 104 3.65 5.03 -5.16
N ILE A 105 4.17 3.86 -4.77
CA ILE A 105 3.56 3.03 -3.72
C ILE A 105 4.62 2.58 -2.72
N TRP A 106 4.33 2.77 -1.44
CA TRP A 106 5.14 2.29 -0.32
C TRP A 106 4.31 1.43 0.62
N LYS A 107 4.96 0.42 1.20
CA LYS A 107 4.43 -0.31 2.35
C LYS A 107 5.04 0.23 3.64
N ASN A 108 4.25 0.23 4.70
CA ASN A 108 4.65 0.51 6.08
C ASN A 108 5.43 1.82 6.25
N SER A 109 5.07 2.85 5.48
CA SER A 109 5.73 4.16 5.49
C SER A 109 4.72 5.29 5.73
N PRO A 110 4.03 5.32 6.89
CA PRO A 110 3.00 6.31 7.20
C PRO A 110 3.53 7.74 7.35
N GLN A 111 4.84 7.93 7.45
CA GLN A 111 5.50 9.23 7.62
C GLN A 111 5.75 9.98 6.30
N ILE A 112 5.42 9.39 5.15
CA ILE A 112 5.68 10.01 3.85
C ILE A 112 4.79 11.23 3.66
N ASP A 113 5.37 12.35 3.28
CA ASP A 113 4.67 13.60 2.96
C ASP A 113 5.34 14.29 1.76
N PHE A 114 4.83 15.44 1.32
CA PHE A 114 5.39 16.16 0.17
C PHE A 114 6.81 16.67 0.38
N ASP A 115 7.22 16.95 1.63
CA ASP A 115 8.55 17.44 1.93
C ASP A 115 9.60 16.33 1.81
N ASN A 116 9.22 15.09 2.15
CA ASN A 116 10.16 13.97 2.26
C ASN A 116 9.96 12.85 1.22
N VAL A 117 8.91 12.87 0.41
CA VAL A 117 8.59 11.78 -0.54
C VAL A 117 9.74 11.47 -1.49
N SER A 118 10.52 12.49 -1.86
CA SER A 118 11.67 12.34 -2.75
C SER A 118 12.88 11.63 -2.11
N ASP A 119 12.94 11.60 -0.78
CA ASP A 119 14.02 10.93 -0.02
C ASP A 119 13.79 9.42 0.09
N PHE A 120 12.54 8.96 -0.07
CA PHE A 120 12.17 7.56 0.06
C PHE A 120 12.00 6.90 -1.31
N LYS A 121 12.83 5.88 -1.59
CA LYS A 121 12.63 5.07 -2.79
C LYS A 121 11.27 4.35 -2.74
N PRO A 122 10.39 4.50 -3.76
CA PRO A 122 9.14 3.75 -3.83
C PRO A 122 9.40 2.26 -3.91
N HIS A 123 8.57 1.48 -3.21
CA HIS A 123 8.62 0.02 -3.28
C HIS A 123 8.14 -0.47 -4.66
N PHE A 124 7.22 0.28 -5.27
CA PHE A 124 6.77 0.05 -6.62
C PHE A 124 6.21 1.35 -7.22
N THR A 125 6.30 1.46 -8.54
CA THR A 125 5.75 2.59 -9.29
C THR A 125 4.96 2.03 -10.45
N VAL A 126 3.72 2.49 -10.60
CA VAL A 126 2.84 2.10 -11.70
C VAL A 126 2.61 3.28 -12.62
N GLN A 127 2.52 2.97 -13.91
CA GLN A 127 2.04 3.89 -14.93
C GLN A 127 0.57 3.56 -15.16
N HIS A 128 -0.31 4.44 -14.70
CA HIS A 128 -1.74 4.31 -14.90
C HIS A 128 -2.07 4.83 -16.30
N PRO A 129 -2.77 4.06 -17.16
CA PRO A 129 -3.15 4.49 -18.49
C PRO A 129 -4.24 5.57 -18.40
N GLN A 130 -4.34 6.44 -19.40
CA GLN A 130 -5.39 7.46 -19.48
C GLN A 130 -6.76 6.84 -19.80
N ILE A 131 -7.34 6.17 -18.81
CA ILE A 131 -8.62 5.48 -18.86
C ILE A 131 -9.39 5.88 -17.61
N GLY A 132 -10.62 6.33 -17.77
CA GLY A 132 -11.43 6.75 -16.64
C GLY A 132 -12.85 7.07 -17.03
N VAL A 133 -13.61 7.56 -16.07
CA VAL A 133 -14.99 8.00 -16.23
C VAL A 133 -15.00 9.29 -17.06
N ALA A 134 -15.63 9.24 -18.23
CA ALA A 134 -15.69 10.35 -19.18
C ALA A 134 -16.97 11.17 -19.01
N PHE A 135 -17.13 11.78 -17.83
CA PHE A 135 -18.18 12.76 -17.53
C PHE A 135 -17.52 14.02 -17.00
N ASP A 136 -18.14 15.17 -17.23
CA ASP A 136 -17.78 16.40 -16.52
C ASP A 136 -18.13 16.24 -15.03
N GLU A 137 -17.13 16.18 -14.16
CA GLU A 137 -17.36 15.96 -12.73
C GLU A 137 -17.76 17.23 -11.97
N ASP A 138 -17.73 18.39 -12.63
CA ASP A 138 -18.22 19.66 -12.09
C ASP A 138 -19.68 19.91 -12.50
N ASP A 139 -20.23 19.11 -13.41
CA ASP A 139 -21.65 19.15 -13.78
C ASP A 139 -22.53 18.51 -12.69
N ASN A 140 -23.58 19.23 -12.31
CA ASN A 140 -24.59 18.74 -11.37
C ASN A 140 -25.34 17.51 -11.92
N ASP A 141 -25.44 17.37 -13.24
CA ASP A 141 -26.13 16.27 -13.92
C ASP A 141 -25.28 14.98 -14.02
N MET A 142 -24.03 15.00 -13.53
CA MET A 142 -23.19 13.79 -13.48
C MET A 142 -23.93 12.64 -12.75
N PRO A 143 -23.99 11.44 -13.34
CA PRO A 143 -24.69 10.31 -12.74
C PRO A 143 -24.07 9.91 -11.40
N GLN A 144 -24.87 9.31 -10.51
CA GLN A 144 -24.38 8.75 -9.25
C GLN A 144 -23.66 7.40 -9.45
N VAL A 145 -24.09 6.65 -10.47
CA VAL A 145 -23.63 5.29 -10.77
C VAL A 145 -23.36 5.18 -12.27
N VAL A 146 -22.24 4.57 -12.63
CA VAL A 146 -21.89 4.23 -14.01
C VAL A 146 -21.52 2.75 -14.05
N GLU A 147 -22.40 1.92 -14.61
CA GLU A 147 -22.23 0.46 -14.73
C GLU A 147 -21.37 0.10 -15.94
N SER A 148 -20.07 0.38 -15.84
CA SER A 148 -19.05 0.08 -16.84
C SER A 148 -17.82 -0.50 -16.15
N ASP A 149 -17.33 -1.64 -16.64
CA ASP A 149 -16.05 -2.20 -16.21
C ASP A 149 -14.86 -1.58 -16.96
N ALA A 150 -15.09 -0.88 -18.07
CA ALA A 150 -14.04 -0.34 -18.94
C ALA A 150 -13.18 0.73 -18.26
N ASP A 151 -13.73 1.40 -17.24
CA ASP A 151 -13.10 2.52 -16.56
C ASP A 151 -12.28 2.07 -15.34
N PHE A 152 -12.24 0.77 -15.04
CA PHE A 152 -11.43 0.21 -13.96
C PHE A 152 -10.08 -0.25 -14.49
N VAL A 153 -9.01 0.24 -13.87
CA VAL A 153 -7.64 -0.19 -14.17
C VAL A 153 -7.10 -0.98 -12.98
N GLU A 154 -6.78 -2.25 -13.22
CA GLU A 154 -6.13 -3.12 -12.24
C GLU A 154 -4.60 -3.09 -12.40
N HIS A 155 -3.92 -2.64 -11.34
CA HIS A 155 -2.47 -2.70 -11.21
C HIS A 155 -2.07 -3.90 -10.35
N HIS A 156 -1.45 -4.90 -10.99
CA HIS A 156 -0.92 -6.05 -10.27
C HIS A 156 0.33 -5.68 -9.47
N MET A 157 0.32 -6.01 -8.19
CA MET A 157 1.39 -5.70 -7.27
C MET A 157 2.38 -6.87 -7.19
N PRO A 158 3.70 -6.59 -7.12
CA PRO A 158 4.70 -7.63 -6.89
C PRO A 158 4.52 -8.22 -5.49
N ARG A 159 3.82 -9.36 -5.41
CA ARG A 159 3.39 -10.00 -4.15
C ARG A 159 4.53 -10.34 -3.19
N HIS A 160 5.76 -10.50 -3.70
CA HIS A 160 6.97 -10.73 -2.91
C HIS A 160 7.48 -9.45 -2.23
N ILE A 161 7.19 -8.27 -2.79
CA ILE A 161 7.50 -6.98 -2.19
C ILE A 161 6.38 -6.59 -1.21
N PHE A 162 5.12 -6.73 -1.60
CA PHE A 162 3.97 -6.31 -0.80
C PHE A 162 3.39 -7.41 0.09
N SER A 163 4.24 -8.14 0.80
CA SER A 163 3.87 -8.95 1.96
C SER A 163 4.14 -8.20 3.26
N GLY A 164 3.36 -8.46 4.31
CA GLY A 164 3.57 -7.85 5.62
C GLY A 164 3.08 -6.40 5.70
N VAL A 165 2.13 -6.01 4.85
CA VAL A 165 1.63 -4.63 4.75
C VAL A 165 0.63 -4.38 5.88
N GLN A 166 0.92 -3.43 6.75
CA GLN A 166 0.02 -2.92 7.79
C GLN A 166 -0.47 -1.51 7.44
N HIS A 167 0.30 -0.80 6.62
CA HIS A 167 -0.02 0.52 6.12
C HIS A 167 0.40 0.63 4.66
N LEU A 168 -0.44 1.17 3.80
CA LEU A 168 -0.13 1.46 2.40
C LEU A 168 -0.08 2.98 2.20
N THR A 169 0.87 3.45 1.41
CA THR A 169 0.92 4.85 0.99
C THR A 169 0.95 4.90 -0.53
N LEU A 170 0.00 5.63 -1.10
CA LEU A 170 -0.15 5.87 -2.53
C LEU A 170 0.12 7.35 -2.77
N PHE A 171 1.02 7.66 -3.68
CA PHE A 171 1.31 9.03 -4.11
C PHE A 171 1.03 9.15 -5.60
N VAL A 172 0.03 9.94 -5.95
CA VAL A 172 -0.15 10.44 -7.32
C VAL A 172 0.88 11.55 -7.51
N LYS A 173 1.84 11.31 -8.42
CA LYS A 173 2.95 12.23 -8.67
C LYS A 173 2.63 13.24 -9.77
N ASP A 174 1.95 12.78 -10.81
CA ASP A 174 1.58 13.56 -11.99
C ASP A 174 0.29 12.99 -12.63
N VAL A 175 -0.36 13.82 -13.44
CA VAL A 175 -1.54 13.49 -14.24
C VAL A 175 -1.24 13.59 -15.74
N TYR A 176 -2.21 13.22 -16.58
CA TYR A 176 -2.13 13.43 -18.02
C TYR A 176 -2.47 14.88 -18.41
N ASP A 177 -2.06 15.24 -19.63
CA ASP A 177 -2.42 16.50 -20.32
C ASP A 177 -2.11 17.80 -19.57
N ASP A 178 -1.17 17.75 -18.62
CA ASP A 178 -0.75 18.90 -17.78
C ASP A 178 -1.93 19.57 -17.05
N GLU A 179 -2.92 18.76 -16.65
CA GLU A 179 -4.04 19.21 -15.80
C GLU A 179 -3.56 19.54 -14.38
N ASP A 180 -4.18 20.55 -13.76
CA ASP A 180 -3.76 21.05 -12.42
C ASP A 180 -4.39 20.26 -11.25
N GLN A 181 -5.20 19.25 -11.53
CA GLN A 181 -5.88 18.43 -10.53
C GLN A 181 -5.89 16.95 -10.90
N CYS A 182 -5.81 16.10 -9.88
CA CYS A 182 -6.11 14.67 -9.98
C CYS A 182 -7.52 14.39 -9.44
N ARG A 183 -8.28 13.52 -10.13
CA ARG A 183 -9.61 13.09 -9.68
C ARG A 183 -9.76 11.57 -9.63
N LEU A 184 -10.24 11.07 -8.49
CA LEU A 184 -10.46 9.65 -8.22
C LEU A 184 -11.93 9.38 -7.85
N HIS A 185 -12.53 8.33 -8.43
CA HIS A 185 -13.87 7.86 -8.07
C HIS A 185 -13.83 6.70 -7.08
N SER A 186 -12.88 5.77 -7.24
CA SER A 186 -12.72 4.68 -6.27
C SER A 186 -11.32 4.06 -6.28
N VAL A 187 -10.97 3.48 -5.12
CA VAL A 187 -9.79 2.64 -4.92
C VAL A 187 -10.24 1.31 -4.31
N GLU A 188 -9.97 0.21 -4.99
CA GLU A 188 -10.18 -1.15 -4.50
C GLU A 188 -8.83 -1.84 -4.30
N LEU A 189 -8.64 -2.44 -3.12
CA LEU A 189 -7.43 -3.21 -2.79
C LEU A 189 -7.80 -4.68 -2.72
N ARG A 190 -7.02 -5.54 -3.37
CA ARG A 190 -7.19 -7.00 -3.31
C ARG A 190 -5.94 -7.69 -2.78
N GLY A 191 -6.12 -8.74 -1.99
CA GLY A 191 -5.03 -9.47 -1.38
C GLY A 191 -5.48 -10.53 -0.39
N GLU A 192 -4.53 -10.96 0.44
CA GLU A 192 -4.76 -11.85 1.57
C GLU A 192 -4.55 -11.09 2.87
N PHE A 193 -5.45 -11.27 3.84
CA PHE A 193 -5.33 -10.68 5.17
C PHE A 193 -5.07 -11.79 6.19
N THR A 194 -4.08 -11.59 7.05
CA THR A 194 -3.78 -12.45 8.19
C THR A 194 -3.92 -11.62 9.45
N GLU A 195 -4.82 -12.02 10.34
CA GLU A 195 -4.98 -11.36 11.63
C GLU A 195 -3.73 -11.57 12.50
N LEU A 196 -3.27 -10.52 13.17
CA LEU A 196 -2.16 -10.60 14.10
C LEU A 196 -2.75 -10.78 15.50
N SER A 197 -2.65 -11.99 16.08
CA SER A 197 -3.02 -12.16 17.48
C SER A 197 -2.02 -11.41 18.36
N LYS A 198 -2.55 -10.60 19.28
CA LYS A 198 -1.78 -10.10 20.41
C LYS A 198 -1.78 -11.17 21.49
N ASP A 199 -1.22 -12.34 21.22
CA ASP A 199 -0.87 -13.21 22.33
C ASP A 199 0.38 -12.59 22.98
N PRO A 200 0.31 -12.05 24.20
CA PRO A 200 1.51 -11.64 24.89
C PRO A 200 2.38 -12.89 25.02
N VAL A 201 3.54 -12.90 24.36
CA VAL A 201 4.60 -13.81 24.75
C VAL A 201 5.02 -13.35 26.14
N ILE A 202 4.37 -13.90 27.16
CA ILE A 202 4.83 -13.79 28.54
C ILE A 202 6.11 -14.64 28.56
N THR A 203 7.23 -14.05 28.19
CA THR A 203 8.52 -14.54 28.62
C THR A 203 8.55 -14.38 30.13
N ILE A 204 8.09 -15.41 30.84
CA ILE A 204 8.48 -15.65 32.22
C ILE A 204 9.98 -15.90 32.13
N TYR A 205 10.76 -14.84 32.25
CA TYR A 205 12.18 -14.98 32.55
C TYR A 205 12.20 -15.50 33.98
N GLU A 206 12.35 -16.81 34.15
CA GLU A 206 12.60 -17.47 35.43
C GLU A 206 13.91 -16.93 36.01
N SER A 207 13.85 -15.72 36.56
CA SER A 207 14.91 -15.12 37.35
C SER A 207 14.73 -15.57 38.79
N ALA A 208 14.63 -16.88 39.01
CA ALA A 208 14.91 -17.43 40.32
C ALA A 208 16.43 -17.53 40.41
N ALA A 209 17.06 -16.51 40.99
CA ALA A 209 18.44 -16.64 41.46
C ALA A 209 18.47 -17.83 42.43
N ASN A 210 19.10 -18.94 42.02
CA ASN A 210 19.31 -20.08 42.90
C ASN A 210 20.34 -19.65 43.95
N PRO A 211 20.00 -19.56 45.26
CA PRO A 211 20.91 -19.06 46.30
C PRO A 211 22.12 -19.98 46.57
N ALA A 212 22.21 -21.11 45.87
CA ALA A 212 23.22 -22.14 46.09
C ALA A 212 24.56 -21.92 45.37
N ASP A 213 24.72 -20.89 44.52
CA ASP A 213 25.93 -20.73 43.68
C ASP A 213 26.87 -19.57 44.08
N HIS A 214 26.66 -18.95 45.24
CA HIS A 214 27.68 -18.09 45.84
C HIS A 214 28.54 -18.90 46.81
N LYS A 215 29.72 -19.32 46.33
CA LYS A 215 30.79 -19.83 47.20
C LYS A 215 31.13 -18.77 48.25
N VAL A 216 30.89 -19.09 49.52
CA VAL A 216 31.38 -18.33 50.66
C VAL A 216 32.91 -18.33 50.58
N VAL A 217 33.50 -17.17 50.36
CA VAL A 217 34.95 -16.98 50.48
C VAL A 217 35.27 -17.07 51.97
N GLU A 218 35.97 -18.14 52.35
CA GLU A 218 36.47 -18.36 53.70
C GLU A 218 37.39 -17.20 54.14
N THR A 219 37.21 -16.79 55.39
CA THR A 219 37.95 -15.75 56.09
C THR A 219 39.41 -16.14 56.34
N PRO A 220 40.41 -15.27 56.10
CA PRO A 220 41.76 -15.49 56.58
C PRO A 220 41.85 -15.16 58.08
N ASN A 221 42.22 -16.18 58.85
CA ASN A 221 42.42 -16.15 60.29
C ASN A 221 43.74 -15.41 60.63
N TYR A 222 43.67 -14.15 61.08
CA TYR A 222 44.83 -13.47 61.67
C TYR A 222 44.87 -13.75 63.17
N GLN A 223 45.70 -14.72 63.58
CA GLN A 223 46.06 -14.92 64.98
C GLN A 223 47.07 -13.86 65.41
N MET A 224 46.69 -13.06 66.41
CA MET A 224 47.58 -12.20 67.18
C MET A 224 48.50 -13.05 68.05
N GLY A 225 49.82 -12.88 67.90
CA GLY A 225 50.82 -13.39 68.83
C GLY A 225 51.32 -12.25 69.71
N THR A 226 50.98 -12.29 71.00
CA THR A 226 51.61 -11.51 72.06
C THR A 226 52.87 -12.21 72.55
N ASN A 227 53.96 -11.46 72.70
CA ASN A 227 54.84 -11.54 73.87
C ASN A 227 55.53 -10.19 74.08
#